data_AF-A0A812F4G8-F1
#
_entry.id   AF-A0A812F4G8-F1
#
_cell.length_a   1.000
_cell.length_b   1.000
_cell.length_c   1.000
_cell.angle_alpha   90.00
_cell.angle_beta   90.00
_cell.angle_gamma   90.00
#
_symmetry.space_group_name_H-M   'P 1'
#
loop_
_entity.id
_entity.type
_entity.pdbx_description
1 polymer ?
#
loop_
_entity_poly.entity_id
_entity_poly.type
_entity_poly.pdbx_seq_one_letter_code
_entity_poly.pdbx_strand_id
1 'polypeptide(L)' 'MNIYDMKQIHCYRCGKFIGEIEFDAEITMPLCGKCSNPMPENDDKIRYVITKYGKSSDTIPA' A
#
# COMPACT_ATOMS: atom_id res chain seq x y z
N MET A 1 28.56 -18.09 6.52
CA MET A 1 27.52 -17.11 6.13
C MET A 1 26.96 -17.56 4.80
N ASN A 2 25.69 -17.98 4.75
CA ASN A 2 25.07 -18.56 3.56
C ASN A 2 24.12 -17.52 2.95
N ILE A 3 24.47 -16.98 1.79
CA ILE A 3 23.82 -15.83 1.14
C ILE A 3 22.54 -16.18 0.36
N TYR A 4 22.00 -17.40 0.55
CA TYR A 4 20.93 -17.94 -0.31
C TYR A 4 19.68 -18.39 0.44
N ASP A 5 19.66 -18.31 1.78
CA ASP A 5 18.43 -18.62 2.51
C ASP A 5 17.50 -17.40 2.41
N MET A 6 16.53 -17.50 1.52
CA MET A 6 15.42 -16.56 1.39
C MET A 6 14.13 -17.22 1.87
N LYS A 7 13.24 -16.45 2.46
CA LYS A 7 11.90 -16.91 2.84
C LYS A 7 10.84 -16.21 2.01
N GLN A 8 9.79 -16.95 1.68
CA GLN A 8 8.64 -16.42 0.96
C GLN A 8 7.75 -15.61 1.90
N ILE A 9 7.34 -14.44 1.43
CA ILE A 9 6.40 -13.57 2.12
C ILE A 9 5.03 -13.68 1.46
N HIS A 10 4.04 -13.96 2.29
CA HIS A 10 2.63 -14.02 1.91
C HIS A 10 1.85 -12.93 2.63
N CYS A 11 0.84 -12.39 1.95
CA CYS A 11 -0.07 -11.43 2.55
C CYS A 11 -0.77 -12.04 3.77
N TYR A 12 -0.68 -11.37 4.92
CA TYR A 12 -1.32 -11.79 6.15
C TYR A 12 -2.85 -11.92 6.03
N ARG A 13 -3.48 -11.08 5.19
CA ARG A 13 -4.95 -11.06 5.02
C ARG A 13 -5.49 -12.09 4.02
N CYS A 14 -4.77 -12.35 2.93
CA CYS A 14 -5.30 -13.16 1.82
C CYS A 14 -4.40 -14.31 1.37
N GLY A 15 -3.24 -14.50 2.02
CA GLY A 15 -2.28 -15.56 1.70
C GLY A 15 -1.58 -15.39 0.35
N LYS A 16 -1.88 -14.34 -0.42
CA LYS A 16 -1.26 -14.10 -1.73
C LYS A 16 0.25 -13.93 -1.58
N PHE A 17 1.03 -14.65 -2.39
CA PHE A 17 2.47 -14.45 -2.51
C PHE A 17 2.79 -12.99 -2.89
N ILE A 18 3.73 -12.38 -2.16
CA ILE A 18 4.19 -11.00 -2.36
C ILE A 18 5.60 -11.01 -2.98
N GLY A 19 6.49 -11.85 -2.47
CA GLY A 19 7.88 -11.90 -2.88
C GLY A 19 8.74 -12.72 -1.91
N GLU A 20 10.05 -12.57 -2.02
CA GLU A 20 11.05 -13.25 -1.19
C GLU A 20 11.92 -12.21 -0.47
N ILE A 21 12.34 -12.55 0.75
CA ILE A 21 13.22 -11.70 1.57
C ILE A 21 14.32 -12.55 2.21
N GLU A 22 15.35 -11.88 2.70
CA GLU A 22 16.41 -12.50 3.51
C GLU A 22 15.82 -13.23 4.71
N PHE A 23 16.39 -14.40 5.04
CA PHE A 23 15.86 -15.26 6.10
C PHE A 23 15.81 -14.58 7.47
N ASP A 24 16.82 -13.75 7.78
CA ASP A 24 16.98 -13.00 9.03
C ASP A 24 16.16 -11.71 9.10
N ALA A 25 15.57 -11.24 8.00
CA ALA A 25 14.73 -10.06 8.02
C ALA A 25 13.39 -10.32 8.74
N GLU A 26 13.05 -9.50 9.74
CA GLU A 26 11.78 -9.58 10.46
C GLU A 26 10.71 -8.68 9.81
N ILE A 27 9.54 -9.25 9.50
CA ILE A 27 8.42 -8.52 8.90
C ILE A 27 7.17 -8.74 9.74
N THR A 28 6.50 -7.64 10.08
CA THR A 28 5.22 -7.66 10.81
C THR A 28 4.06 -7.39 9.85
N MET A 29 3.07 -8.29 9.83
CA MET A 29 1.81 -8.17 9.07
C MET A 29 1.97 -7.65 7.62
N PRO A 30 2.70 -8.38 6.75
CA PRO A 30 2.84 -7.98 5.35
C PRO A 30 1.47 -7.97 4.64
N LEU A 31 1.21 -6.93 3.85
CA LEU A 31 -0.02 -6.79 3.06
C LEU A 31 0.32 -6.67 1.58
N CYS A 32 -0.45 -7.35 0.71
CA CYS A 32 -0.32 -7.15 -0.73
C CYS A 32 -1.01 -5.85 -1.17
N GLY A 33 -0.69 -5.34 -2.36
CA GLY A 33 -1.24 -4.09 -2.91
C GLY A 33 -2.77 -3.97 -2.94
N LYS A 34 -3.49 -5.11 -2.98
CA LYS A 34 -4.96 -5.14 -2.90
C LYS A 34 -5.49 -5.04 -1.47
N CYS A 35 -4.75 -5.60 -0.50
CA CYS A 35 -5.10 -5.64 0.91
C CYS A 35 -4.56 -4.45 1.69
N SER A 36 -3.46 -3.85 1.23
CA SER A 36 -3.02 -2.52 1.63
C SER A 36 -4.05 -1.56 1.07
N ASN A 37 -5.06 -1.22 1.88
CA ASN A 37 -6.04 -0.22 1.48
C ASN A 37 -5.29 1.12 1.33
N PRO A 38 -5.11 1.66 0.11
CA PRO A 38 -4.44 2.95 -0.05
C PRO A 38 -5.35 4.11 0.38
N MET A 39 -6.62 3.84 0.70
CA MET A 39 -7.55 4.80 1.22
C MET A 39 -7.29 4.99 2.72
N PRO A 40 -6.93 6.22 3.16
CA PRO A 40 -6.78 6.50 4.57
C PRO A 40 -8.12 6.28 5.28
N GLU A 41 -8.12 5.90 6.56
CA GLU A 41 -9.35 5.64 7.30
C GLU A 41 -10.05 6.95 7.72
N ASN A 42 -11.39 6.92 7.75
CA ASN A 42 -12.29 8.02 8.15
C ASN A 42 -12.04 9.38 7.48
N ASP A 43 -11.68 10.40 8.26
CA ASP A 43 -11.76 11.83 7.90
C ASP A 43 -10.75 12.25 6.82
N ASP A 44 -9.67 11.49 6.69
CA ASP A 44 -8.63 11.73 5.68
C ASP A 44 -9.10 11.38 4.26
N LYS A 45 -10.19 10.61 4.11
CA LYS A 45 -10.77 10.30 2.77
C LYS A 45 -11.32 11.54 2.10
N ILE A 46 -12.07 12.36 2.85
CA ILE A 46 -12.72 13.56 2.32
C ILE A 46 -11.64 14.55 1.88
N ARG A 47 -10.62 14.76 2.73
CA ARG A 47 -9.51 15.65 2.43
C ARG A 47 -8.67 15.17 1.23
N TYR A 48 -8.43 13.87 1.12
CA TYR A 48 -7.75 13.28 -0.03
C TYR A 48 -8.53 13.45 -1.34
N VAL A 49 -9.86 13.22 -1.31
CA VAL A 49 -10.72 13.40 -2.49
C VAL A 49 -10.78 14.86 -2.93
N ILE A 50 -11.00 15.80 -2.00
CA ILE A 50 -11.04 17.25 -2.33
C ILE A 50 -9.71 17.71 -2.93
N THR A 51 -8.57 17.30 -2.36
CA THR A 51 -7.25 17.72 -2.87
C THR A 51 -6.89 17.11 -4.21
N LYS A 52 -7.30 15.86 -4.49
CA LYS A 52 -7.03 15.18 -5.76
C LYS A 52 -7.95 15.57 -6.90
N TYR A 53 -9.23 15.82 -6.61
CA TYR A 53 -10.27 16.04 -7.63
C TYR A 53 -10.88 17.45 -7.63
N GLY A 54 -10.58 18.28 -6.63
CA GLY A 54 -11.10 19.66 -6.53
C GLY A 54 -10.43 20.70 -7.42
N LYS A 55 -9.45 20.33 -8.27
CA LYS A 55 -8.79 21.26 -9.21
C LYS A 55 -9.35 21.14 -10.64
N SER A 56 -10.67 21.25 -10.82
CA SER A 56 -11.26 21.23 -12.16
C SER A 56 -12.38 22.26 -12.38
N SER A 57 -12.24 23.47 -11.84
CA SER A 57 -13.09 24.59 -12.26
C SER A 57 -12.50 25.95 -11.85
N ASP A 58 -11.43 26.38 -12.52
CA ASP A 58 -11.06 27.81 -12.56
C ASP A 58 -10.59 28.16 -13.98
N THR A 59 -11.53 28.16 -14.91
CA THR A 59 -11.48 28.99 -16.13
C THR A 59 -12.84 29.65 -16.28
N ILE A 60 -12.98 30.79 -15.61
CA ILE A 60 -14.09 31.73 -15.80
C ILE A 60 -13.84 32.43 -17.14
N PRO A 61 -14.69 32.30 -18.17
CA PRO A 61 -14.57 33.14 -19.36
C PRO A 61 -15.01 34.58 -19.01
N ALA A 62 -14.17 35.53 -19.41
CA ALA A 62 -14.43 36.98 -19.37
C ALA A 62 -15.43 37.40 -20.45
#